data_AF-A0AAU7P1A5-F1
#
_entry.id   AF-A0AAU7P1A5-F1
#
_cell.length_a   1.000
_cell.length_b   1.000
_cell.length_c   1.000
_cell.angle_alpha   90.00
_cell.angle_beta   90.00
_cell.angle_gamma   90.00
#
_symmetry.space_group_name_H-M   'P 1'
#
loop_
_entity.id
_entity.type
_entity.pdbx_description
1 polymer ?
#
loop_
_entity_poly.entity_id
_entity_poly.type
_entity_poly.pdbx_seq_one_letter_code
_entity_poly.pdbx_strand_id
1 'polypeptide(L)'
;MTLTLKSNARTQSILVALKECCRQSVEKHAMLKASYLSHGDAAAANLGAFVPEISERTGIHPDACSRLLKKLEAEKKAICKSTSGGSTRWWPVGFAQEMLCSPAA
;
A
#
# COMPACT_ATOMS: atom_id res chain seq x y z
N MET A 1 24.39 18.20 6.64
CA MET A 1 23.88 16.91 6.11
C MET A 1 22.59 16.54 6.84
N THR A 2 21.47 17.19 6.51
CA THR A 2 20.22 17.15 7.34
C THR A 2 18.99 16.74 6.54
N LEU A 3 19.18 16.19 5.33
CA LEU A 3 18.09 15.86 4.40
C LEU A 3 17.53 14.43 4.59
N THR A 4 18.27 13.54 5.25
CA THR A 4 17.92 12.12 5.36
C THR A 4 16.76 11.86 6.31
N LEU A 5 16.66 12.62 7.41
CA LEU A 5 15.64 12.43 8.45
C LEU A 5 14.22 12.81 7.97
N LYS A 6 14.08 13.94 7.25
CA LYS A 6 12.77 14.38 6.72
C LYS A 6 12.25 13.47 5.60
N SER A 7 13.15 12.89 4.80
CA SER A 7 12.74 11.96 3.74
C SER A 7 12.18 10.66 4.33
N ASN A 8 12.78 10.17 5.41
CA ASN A 8 12.38 8.92 6.07
C ASN A 8 11.01 9.04 6.75
N ALA A 9 10.73 10.19 7.39
CA ALA A 9 9.44 10.45 8.03
C ALA A 9 8.28 10.43 7.01
N ARG A 10 8.46 11.05 5.83
CA ARG A 10 7.40 11.09 4.80
C ARG A 10 7.15 9.73 4.18
N THR A 11 8.20 8.96 3.88
CA THR A 11 8.04 7.59 3.37
C THR A 11 7.37 6.68 4.39
N GLN A 12 7.66 6.87 5.69
CA GLN A 12 6.99 6.15 6.76
C GLN A 12 5.50 6.50 6.83
N SER A 13 5.14 7.79 6.77
CA SER A 13 3.73 8.22 6.74
C SER A 13 2.96 7.65 5.56
N ILE A 14 3.55 7.64 4.36
CA ILE A 14 2.94 7.00 3.18
C ILE A 14 2.74 5.51 3.40
N LEU A 15 3.73 4.81 3.96
CA LEU A 15 3.63 3.36 4.19
C LEU A 15 2.53 3.01 5.20
N VAL A 16 2.40 3.80 6.26
CA VAL A 16 1.30 3.65 7.25
C VAL A 16 -0.05 3.88 6.59
N ALA A 17 -0.21 4.97 5.85
CA ALA A 17 -1.46 5.26 5.14
C ALA A 17 -1.81 4.19 4.09
N LEU A 18 -0.80 3.70 3.35
CA LEU A 18 -0.96 2.59 2.41
C LEU A 18 -1.49 1.34 3.11
N LYS A 19 -0.90 0.94 4.24
CA LYS A 19 -1.38 -0.20 5.03
C LYS A 19 -2.84 -0.02 5.48
N GLU A 20 -3.20 1.17 5.96
CA GLU A 20 -4.57 1.46 6.39
C GLU A 20 -5.57 1.39 5.24
N CYS A 21 -5.27 2.01 4.09
CA CYS A 21 -6.12 1.95 2.91
C CYS A 21 -6.26 0.51 2.39
N CYS A 22 -5.15 -0.25 2.34
CA CYS A 22 -5.18 -1.66 1.95
C CYS A 22 -6.01 -2.51 2.92
N ARG A 23 -5.91 -2.25 4.23
CA ARG A 23 -6.74 -2.95 5.24
C ARG A 23 -8.23 -2.69 5.00
N GLN A 24 -8.63 -1.43 4.83
CA GLN A 24 -10.02 -1.07 4.55
C GLN A 24 -10.54 -1.69 3.26
N SER A 25 -9.72 -1.72 2.21
CA SER A 25 -10.06 -2.38 0.95
C SER A 25 -10.28 -3.88 1.15
N VAL A 26 -9.39 -4.56 1.87
CA VAL A 26 -9.53 -5.98 2.20
C VAL A 26 -10.79 -6.27 3.02
N GLU A 27 -11.12 -5.42 3.99
CA GLU A 27 -12.33 -5.54 4.80
C GLU A 27 -13.61 -5.39 3.95
N LYS A 28 -13.63 -4.42 3.02
CA LYS A 28 -14.73 -4.26 2.05
C LYS A 28 -14.89 -5.47 1.14
N HIS A 29 -13.78 -6.16 0.84
CA HIS A 29 -13.73 -7.35 0.00
C HIS A 29 -13.62 -8.65 0.82
N ALA A 30 -14.30 -8.74 1.97
CA ALA A 30 -14.22 -9.85 2.91
C ALA A 30 -14.37 -11.25 2.27
N MET A 31 -15.24 -11.41 1.26
CA MET A 31 -15.42 -12.68 0.54
C MET A 31 -14.18 -13.13 -0.25
N LEU A 32 -13.33 -12.19 -0.67
CA LEU A 32 -12.13 -12.44 -1.48
C LEU A 32 -10.85 -12.47 -0.62
N LYS A 33 -10.95 -12.13 0.67
CA LYS A 33 -9.85 -12.00 1.63
C LYS A 33 -8.99 -13.26 1.70
N ALA A 34 -9.59 -14.42 1.92
CA ALA A 34 -8.86 -15.67 2.07
C ALA A 34 -8.14 -16.08 0.78
N SER A 35 -8.76 -15.85 -0.38
CA SER A 35 -8.18 -16.23 -1.68
C SER A 35 -6.99 -15.35 -2.03
N TYR A 36 -7.08 -14.02 -1.97
CA TYR A 36 -5.95 -13.18 -2.37
C TYR A 36 -4.81 -13.15 -1.36
N LEU A 37 -5.10 -13.17 -0.06
CA LEU A 37 -4.03 -13.10 0.96
C LEU A 37 -3.21 -14.40 1.04
N SER A 38 -3.82 -15.56 0.84
CA SER A 38 -3.13 -16.87 0.89
C SER A 38 -2.14 -17.07 -0.25
N HIS A 39 -2.33 -16.39 -1.39
CA HIS A 39 -1.43 -16.42 -2.54
C HIS A 39 -0.32 -15.34 -2.46
N GLY A 40 -0.19 -14.66 -1.32
CA GLY A 40 0.87 -13.69 -1.04
C GLY A 40 0.62 -12.29 -1.60
N ASP A 41 1.61 -11.41 -1.42
CA ASP A 41 1.47 -9.98 -1.71
C ASP A 41 1.12 -9.68 -3.18
N ALA A 42 1.69 -10.42 -4.13
CA ALA A 42 1.43 -10.21 -5.57
C ALA A 42 -0.05 -10.42 -5.94
N ALA A 43 -0.70 -11.38 -5.29
CA ALA A 43 -2.13 -11.61 -5.43
C ALA A 43 -2.93 -10.57 -4.64
N ALA A 44 -2.51 -10.26 -3.41
CA ALA A 44 -3.14 -9.27 -2.54
C ALA A 44 -3.11 -7.85 -3.12
N ALA A 45 -2.15 -7.52 -3.99
CA ALA A 45 -2.11 -6.25 -4.71
C ALA A 45 -3.34 -5.97 -5.60
N ASN A 46 -4.15 -6.98 -5.92
CA ASN A 46 -5.47 -6.78 -6.54
C ASN A 46 -6.45 -6.02 -5.63
N LEU A 47 -6.26 -6.13 -4.31
CA LEU A 47 -7.01 -5.43 -3.27
C LEU A 47 -6.27 -4.18 -2.77
N GLY A 48 -5.17 -3.81 -3.43
CA GLY A 48 -4.35 -2.66 -3.07
C GLY A 48 -5.06 -1.33 -3.20
N ALA A 49 -4.48 -0.32 -2.57
CA ALA A 49 -5.01 1.04 -2.56
C ALA A 49 -4.56 1.84 -3.80
N PHE A 50 -5.35 2.82 -4.19
CA PHE A 50 -5.00 3.75 -5.26
C PHE A 50 -4.30 5.00 -4.71
N VAL A 51 -3.53 5.67 -5.55
CA VAL A 51 -2.82 6.91 -5.19
C VAL A 51 -3.76 8.00 -4.63
N PRO A 52 -4.97 8.24 -5.19
CA PRO A 52 -5.89 9.23 -4.63
C PRO A 52 -6.31 8.93 -3.19
N GLU A 53 -6.55 7.66 -2.85
CA GLU A 53 -6.97 7.25 -1.50
C GLU A 53 -5.86 7.52 -0.47
N ILE A 54 -4.61 7.21 -0.84
CA ILE A 54 -3.44 7.43 0.01
C ILE A 54 -3.16 8.94 0.12
N SER A 55 -3.33 9.69 -0.96
CA SER A 55 -3.17 11.15 -1.02
C SER A 55 -4.16 11.84 -0.08
N GLU A 56 -5.44 11.48 -0.15
CA GLU A 56 -6.49 12.02 0.71
C GLU A 56 -6.17 11.75 2.19
N ARG A 57 -5.76 10.52 2.52
CA ARG A 57 -5.45 10.14 3.90
C ARG A 57 -4.21 10.83 4.48
N THR A 58 -3.25 11.18 3.64
CA THR A 58 -1.97 11.79 4.08
C THR A 58 -1.93 13.31 3.93
N GLY A 59 -2.87 13.90 3.18
CA GLY A 59 -2.81 15.31 2.76
C GLY A 59 -1.67 15.61 1.79
N ILE A 60 -0.97 14.60 1.27
CA ILE A 60 0.14 14.77 0.33
C ILE A 60 -0.43 14.78 -1.08
N HIS A 61 -0.03 15.75 -1.91
CA HIS A 61 -0.46 15.85 -3.31
C HIS A 61 -0.24 14.53 -4.08
N PRO A 62 -1.18 14.09 -4.96
CA PRO A 62 -1.11 12.79 -5.64
C PRO A 62 0.22 12.53 -6.35
N ASP A 63 0.78 13.53 -7.04
CA ASP A 63 2.07 13.38 -7.73
C ASP A 63 3.23 13.13 -6.77
N ALA A 64 3.25 13.81 -5.63
CA ALA A 64 4.25 13.60 -4.60
C ALA A 64 4.07 12.22 -3.94
N CYS A 65 2.83 11.80 -3.72
CA CYS A 65 2.49 10.47 -3.23
C CYS A 65 2.99 9.38 -4.20
N SER A 66 2.73 9.52 -5.50
CA SER A 66 3.22 8.61 -6.55
C SER A 66 4.74 8.49 -6.56
N ARG A 67 5.47 9.61 -6.46
CA ARG A 67 6.94 9.61 -6.36
C ARG A 67 7.45 8.88 -5.12
N LEU A 68 6.80 9.10 -3.97
CA LEU A 68 7.17 8.42 -2.72
C LEU A 68 6.87 6.93 -2.76
N LEU A 69 5.75 6.52 -3.37
CA LEU A 69 5.41 5.12 -3.59
C LEU A 69 6.39 4.42 -4.53
N LYS A 70 6.81 5.09 -5.63
CA LYS A 70 7.87 4.60 -6.51
C LYS A 70 9.20 4.43 -5.78
N LYS A 71 9.53 5.33 -4.86
CA LYS A 71 10.70 5.18 -3.98
C LYS A 71 10.56 3.95 -3.06
N LEU A 72 9.40 3.75 -2.44
CA LEU A 72 9.14 2.56 -1.61
C LEU A 72 9.21 1.25 -2.41
N GLU A 73 8.79 1.27 -3.68
CA GLU A 73 8.95 0.15 -4.60
C GLU A 73 10.41 -0.15 -4.92
N ALA A 74 11.21 0.87 -5.21
CA ALA A 74 12.66 0.71 -5.39
C ALA A 74 13.35 0.15 -4.13
N GLU A 75 12.85 0.49 -2.95
CA GLU A 75 13.28 -0.05 -1.66
C GLU A 75 12.69 -1.43 -1.31
N LYS A 76 11.89 -2.05 -2.20
CA LYS A 76 11.20 -3.33 -1.97
C LYS A 76 10.26 -3.34 -0.75
N LYS A 77 9.69 -2.18 -0.40
CA LYS A 77 8.72 -2.02 0.70
C LYS A 77 7.27 -1.96 0.21
N ALA A 78 7.08 -1.69 -1.07
CA ALA A 78 5.78 -1.70 -1.72
C ALA A 78 5.88 -2.35 -3.10
N ILE A 79 4.77 -2.88 -3.59
CA ILE A 79 4.62 -3.36 -4.97
C ILE A 79 3.49 -2.57 -5.63
N CYS A 80 3.66 -2.29 -6.92
CA CYS A 80 2.58 -1.74 -7.72
C CYS A 80 1.98 -2.82 -8.62
N LYS A 81 0.67 -2.72 -8.87
CA LYS A 81 -0.06 -3.54 -9.83
C LYS A 81 -0.83 -2.63 -10.76
N SER A 82 -0.31 -2.50 -11.96
CA SER A 82 -1.00 -1.82 -13.05
C SER A 82 -2.01 -2.76 -13.70
N THR A 83 -3.20 -2.26 -13.99
CA THR A 83 -4.24 -3.00 -14.71
C THR A 83 -4.43 -2.32 -16.06
N SER A 84 -4.47 -3.07 -17.17
CA SER A 84 -4.67 -2.47 -18.50
C SER A 84 -5.97 -1.65 -18.53
N GLY A 85 -5.86 -0.37 -18.91
CA GLY A 85 -6.99 0.57 -18.93
C GLY A 85 -7.50 1.02 -17.55
N GLY A 86 -6.84 0.61 -16.46
CA GLY A 86 -7.23 0.95 -15.09
C GLY A 86 -6.14 1.70 -14.33
N SER A 87 -6.49 2.17 -13.13
CA SER A 87 -5.54 2.83 -12.22
C SER A 87 -4.57 1.83 -11.58
N THR A 88 -3.35 2.27 -11.30
CA THR A 88 -2.34 1.48 -10.60
C THR A 88 -2.70 1.33 -9.12
N ARG A 89 -2.78 0.08 -8.67
CA ARG A 89 -2.92 -0.27 -7.25
C ARG A 89 -1.56 -0.44 -6.60
N TRP A 90 -1.51 -0.17 -5.30
CA TRP A 90 -0.30 -0.28 -4.48
C TRP A 90 -0.55 -1.18 -3.29
N TRP A 91 0.44 -1.97 -2.92
CA TRP A 91 0.37 -2.89 -1.80
C TRP A 91 1.70 -2.91 -1.02
N PRO A 92 1.68 -2.90 0.32
CA PRO A 92 2.91 -3.02 1.12
C PRO A 92 3.43 -4.45 1.13
N VAL A 93 4.76 -4.61 0.99
CA VAL A 93 5.42 -5.93 1.05
C VAL A 93 5.33 -6.51 2.46
N GLY A 94 5.06 -7.81 2.57
CA GLY A 94 4.83 -8.56 3.80
C GLY A 94 3.43 -8.36 4.40
N PHE A 95 2.61 -7.48 3.84
CA PHE A 95 1.33 -7.12 4.45
C PHE A 95 0.26 -8.20 4.29
N ALA A 96 0.33 -9.03 3.25
CA ALA A 96 -0.62 -10.13 3.10
C ALA A 96 -0.49 -11.14 4.24
N GLN A 97 0.74 -11.46 4.64
CA GLN A 97 1.02 -12.33 5.78
C GLN A 97 0.66 -11.65 7.11
N GLU A 98 0.96 -10.36 7.28
CA GLU A 98 0.57 -9.58 8.46
C GLU A 98 -0.96 -9.62 8.68
N MET A 99 -1.74 -9.54 7.60
CA MET A 99 -3.21 -9.60 7.62
C MET A 99 -3.78 -11.01 7.89
N LEU A 100 -3.01 -12.07 7.64
CA LEU A 100 -3.38 -13.45 7.98
C LEU A 100 -2.97 -13.82 9.41
N CYS A 101 -1.81 -13.33 9.87
CA CYS A 101 -1.25 -13.63 11.19
C CYS A 101 -1.74 -12.69 12.30
N SER A 102 -2.26 -11.50 11.97
CA SER A 102 -2.94 -10.68 12.96
C SER A 102 -4.26 -11.36 13.33
N PRO A 103 -4.44 -11.88 14.56
CA PRO A 103 -5.76 -12.20 15.03
C PRO A 103 -6.58 -10.91 14.96
N ALA A 104 -7.79 -10.99 14.40
CA ALA A 104 -8.75 -9.90 14.51
C ALA A 104 -8.88 -9.56 16.01
N ALA A 105 -8.33 -8.41 16.41
CA ALA A 105 -8.50 -7.86 17.74
C ALA A 105 -9.90 -7.26 17.86
#